data_AF-A2T6P5-F1
#
_entry.id   AF-A2T6P5-F1
#
_cell.length_a   1.000
_cell.length_b   1.000
_cell.length_c   1.000
_cell.angle_alpha   90.00
_cell.angle_beta   90.00
_cell.angle_gamma   90.00
#
_symmetry.space_group_name_H-M   'P 1'
#
loop_
_entity.id
_entity.type
_entity.pdbx_description
1 polymer ?
#
loop_
_entity_poly.entity_id
_entity_poly.type
_entity_poly.pdbx_seq_one_letter_code
_entity_poly.pdbx_strand_id
1 'polypeptide(L)' 'FDLKTLPVDFVECLMRFLPTENEVKVLRLYERERKPLENLSDEDRFMMQFSKIERLMQKMTIMAFIGNFAESIQMLTP' A
#
# COMPACT_ATOMS: atom_id res chain seq x y z
N PHE A 1 -9.63 10.68 -8.53
CA PHE A 1 -9.52 11.37 -7.23
C PHE A 1 -8.30 10.85 -6.43
N ASP A 2 -7.76 9.66 -6.73
CA ASP A 2 -6.68 9.06 -5.94
C ASP A 2 -5.29 9.69 -6.13
N LEU A 3 -4.84 9.91 -7.37
CA LEU A 3 -3.47 10.41 -7.61
C LEU A 3 -3.24 11.91 -7.33
N LYS A 4 -4.32 12.68 -7.11
CA LYS A 4 -4.21 14.07 -6.63
C LYS A 4 -3.85 14.14 -5.15
N THR A 5 -4.20 13.10 -4.40
CA THR A 5 -3.97 12.99 -2.95
C THR A 5 -2.72 12.17 -2.65
N LEU A 6 -2.42 11.17 -3.49
CA LEU A 6 -1.23 10.33 -3.40
C LEU A 6 -0.46 10.34 -4.73
N PRO A 7 0.64 11.10 -4.86
CA PRO A 7 1.40 11.16 -6.10
C PRO A 7 1.96 9.80 -6.51
N VAL A 8 2.17 9.59 -7.81
CA VAL A 8 2.60 8.29 -8.37
C VAL A 8 3.92 7.79 -7.76
N ASP A 9 4.88 8.67 -7.53
CA ASP A 9 6.16 8.33 -6.87
C ASP A 9 5.95 7.69 -5.48
N PHE A 10 4.95 8.18 -4.73
CA PHE A 10 4.61 7.61 -3.42
C PHE A 10 3.88 6.28 -3.56
N VAL A 11 3.03 6.11 -4.59
CA VAL A 11 2.41 4.81 -4.89
C VAL A 11 3.49 3.78 -5.18
N GLU A 12 4.47 4.10 -6.02
CA GLU A 12 5.59 3.21 -6.35
C GLU A 12 6.45 2.89 -5.13
N CYS A 13 6.68 3.86 -4.25
CA CYS A 13 7.36 3.62 -2.99
C CYS A 13 6.56 2.65 -2.11
N LEU A 14 5.26 2.91 -1.90
CA LEU A 14 4.38 2.06 -1.09
C LEU A 14 4.21 0.65 -1.66
N MET A 15 4.31 0.47 -2.98
CA MET A 15 4.31 -0.86 -3.60
C MET A 15 5.47 -1.74 -3.13
N ARG A 16 6.62 -1.14 -2.76
CA ARG A 16 7.77 -1.86 -2.18
C ARG A 16 7.53 -2.28 -0.72
N PHE A 17 6.51 -1.70 -0.07
CA PHE A 17 6.11 -1.96 1.31
C PHE A 17 4.75 -2.66 1.40
N LEU A 18 4.31 -3.35 0.35
CA LEU A 18 3.13 -4.20 0.45
C LEU A 18 3.40 -5.31 1.48
N PRO A 19 2.54 -5.46 2.50
CA PRO A 19 2.78 -6.44 3.55
C PRO A 19 2.72 -7.85 2.95
N THR A 20 3.70 -8.66 3.30
CA THR A 20 3.76 -10.07 2.92
C THR A 20 2.66 -10.86 3.62
N GLU A 21 2.31 -12.04 3.09
CA GLU A 21 1.31 -12.91 3.73
C GLU A 21 1.67 -13.27 5.17
N ASN A 22 2.97 -13.42 5.47
CA ASN A 22 3.44 -13.73 6.82
C ASN A 22 3.22 -12.57 7.78
N GLU A 23 3.56 -11.34 7.36
CA GLU A 23 3.32 -10.13 8.17
C GLU A 23 1.83 -9.93 8.42
N VAL A 24 0.99 -10.11 7.40
CA VAL A 24 -0.48 -10.02 7.55
C VAL A 24 -0.99 -11.05 8.57
N LYS A 25 -0.48 -12.28 8.57
CA LYS A 25 -0.86 -13.31 9.57
C LYS A 25 -0.47 -12.88 10.99
N VAL A 26 0.74 -12.35 11.17
CA VAL A 26 1.24 -11.88 12.48
C VAL A 26 0.39 -10.70 12.98
N LEU A 27 0.12 -9.71 12.14
CA LEU A 27 -0.68 -8.54 12.49
C LEU A 27 -2.12 -8.92 12.85
N ARG A 28 -2.74 -9.84 12.09
CA ARG A 28 -4.09 -10.36 12.40
C ARG A 28 -4.13 -11.12 13.72
N LEU A 29 -3.10 -11.91 14.02
CA LEU A 29 -3.00 -12.60 15.30
C LEU A 29 -2.90 -11.60 16.46
N TYR A 30 -2.05 -10.58 16.30
CA TYR A 30 -1.86 -9.52 17.30
C TYR A 30 -3.18 -8.81 17.62
N GLU A 31 -3.93 -8.43 16.59
CA GLU A 31 -5.25 -7.81 16.73
C GLU A 31 -6.26 -8.75 17.40
N ARG A 32 -6.30 -10.02 16.98
CA ARG A 32 -7.20 -11.03 17.55
C ARG A 32 -6.96 -11.25 19.05
N GLU A 33 -5.72 -11.20 19.49
CA GLU A 33 -5.32 -11.32 20.89
C GLU A 33 -5.58 -10.04 21.71
N ARG A 34 -6.15 -9.00 21.08
CA ARG A 34 -6.43 -7.68 21.70
C ARG A 34 -5.21 -7.07 22.38
N LYS A 35 -4.04 -7.26 21.77
CA LYS A 35 -2.81 -6.68 22.27
C LYS A 35 -2.84 -5.14 22.09
N PRO A 36 -2.28 -4.38 23.05
CA PRO A 36 -2.32 -2.92 23.05
C PRO A 36 -1.59 -2.32 21.85
N LEU A 37 -2.29 -1.49 21.07
CA LEU A 37 -1.73 -0.84 19.87
C LEU A 37 -0.68 0.23 20.22
N GLU A 38 -0.69 0.73 21.46
CA GLU A 38 0.29 1.69 21.95
C GLU A 38 1.70 1.08 22.01
N ASN A 39 1.80 -0.25 22.16
CA ASN A 39 3.06 -0.97 22.24
C ASN A 39 3.71 -1.22 20.87
N LEU A 40 3.01 -0.91 19.78
CA LEU A 40 3.57 -1.03 18.44
C LEU A 40 4.38 0.21 18.07
N SER A 41 5.28 0.07 17.10
CA SER A 41 5.90 1.25 16.48
C SER A 41 4.88 1.96 15.57
N ASP A 42 5.22 3.17 15.11
CA ASP A 42 4.38 3.88 14.14
C ASP A 42 4.30 3.14 12.80
N GLU A 43 5.38 2.47 12.40
CA GLU A 43 5.47 1.65 11.20
C GLU A 43 4.57 0.41 11.29
N ASP A 44 4.57 -0.29 12.44
CA ASP A 44 3.71 -1.45 12.65
C ASP A 44 2.23 -1.04 12.71
N ARG A 45 1.92 0.09 13.34
CA ARG A 45 0.57 0.67 13.32
C ARG A 45 0.13 0.99 11.89
N PHE A 46 1.02 1.59 11.11
CA PHE A 46 0.77 1.86 9.69
C PHE A 46 0.50 0.57 8.92
N MET A 47 1.37 -0.44 9.04
CA MET A 47 1.21 -1.72 8.35
C MET A 47 -0.08 -2.45 8.75
N MET A 48 -0.52 -2.32 9.99
CA MET A 48 -1.78 -2.89 10.43
C MET A 48 -2.98 -2.24 9.74
N GLN A 49 -2.98 -0.91 9.58
CA GLN A 49 -4.04 -0.23 8.84
C GLN A 49 -3.93 -0.49 7.33
N PHE A 50 -2.71 -0.47 6.81
CA PHE A 50 -2.42 -0.70 5.40
C PHE A 50 -2.88 -2.09 4.94
N SER A 51 -2.58 -3.14 5.71
CA SER A 51 -2.99 -4.53 5.44
C SER A 51 -4.50 -4.79 5.51
N LYS A 52 -5.28 -3.88 6.11
CA LYS A 52 -6.75 -3.97 6.19
C LYS A 52 -7.45 -3.45 4.94
N ILE A 53 -6.74 -2.75 4.06
CA ILE A 53 -7.31 -2.21 2.83
C ILE A 53 -7.70 -3.39 1.92
N GLU A 54 -9.01 -3.50 1.64
CA GLU A 54 -9.50 -4.54 0.76
C GLU A 54 -8.91 -4.38 -0.64
N ARG A 55 -8.40 -5.47 -1.22
CA ARG A 55 -7.77 -5.49 -2.55
C ARG A 55 -6.65 -4.46 -2.69
N LEU A 56 -5.87 -4.27 -1.62
CA LEU A 56 -4.75 -3.31 -1.57
C LEU A 56 -3.85 -3.43 -2.79
N MET A 57 -3.34 -4.63 -3.08
CA MET A 57 -2.42 -4.85 -4.20
C MET A 57 -3.03 -4.41 -5.53
N GLN A 58 -4.28 -4.79 -5.79
CA GLN A 58 -4.97 -4.39 -7.03
C GLN A 58 -5.15 -2.87 -7.11
N LYS A 59 -5.53 -2.22 -6.01
CA LYS A 59 -5.67 -0.75 -5.96
C LYS A 59 -4.35 -0.06 -6.23
N MET A 60 -3.25 -0.52 -5.63
CA MET A 60 -1.91 0.02 -5.87
C MET A 60 -1.48 -0.14 -7.33
N THR A 61 -1.67 -1.32 -7.92
CA THR A 61 -1.37 -1.57 -9.33
C THR A 61 -2.15 -0.65 -10.27
N ILE A 62 -3.46 -0.45 -9.99
CA ILE A 62 -4.30 0.46 -10.78
C ILE A 62 -3.81 1.91 -10.66
N MET A 63 -3.49 2.37 -9.45
CA MET A 63 -2.98 3.72 -9.23
C MET A 63 -1.66 3.97 -9.94
N ALA A 64 -0.70 3.03 -9.86
CA ALA A 64 0.57 3.13 -10.57
C ALA A 64 0.36 3.16 -12.09
N PHE A 65 -0.51 2.29 -12.61
CA PHE A 65 -0.85 2.28 -14.04
C PHE A 65 -1.42 3.62 -14.51
N ILE A 66 -2.42 4.17 -13.80
CA ILE A 66 -3.03 5.45 -14.18
C ILE A 66 -2.01 6.59 -14.13
N GLY A 67 -1.13 6.59 -13.13
CA GLY A 67 -0.12 7.64 -12.96
C GLY A 67 0.91 7.65 -14.09
N ASN A 68 1.34 6.47 -14.51
CA ASN A 68 2.37 6.33 -15.54
C ASN A 68 1.82 6.25 -16.97
N PHE A 69 0.49 6.20 -17.15
CA PHE A 69 -0.11 5.92 -18.46
C PHE A 69 0.28 6.93 -19.54
N ALA A 70 0.13 8.23 -19.25
CA ALA A 70 0.40 9.30 -20.23
C ALA A 70 1.87 9.33 -20.65
N GLU A 71 2.78 9.21 -19.70
CA GLU A 71 4.23 9.16 -19.95
C GLU A 71 4.61 7.89 -20.73
N SER A 72 4.03 6.74 -20.38
CA SER A 72 4.26 5.48 -21.08
C SER A 72 3.86 5.57 -22.56
N ILE A 73 2.72 6.20 -22.87
CA ILE A 73 2.29 6.42 -24.26
C ILE A 73 3.23 7.38 -24.99
N GLN A 74 3.68 8.46 -24.35
CA GLN A 74 4.64 9.39 -24.94
C GLN A 74 5.99 8.71 -25.25
N MET A 75 6.49 7.85 -24.37
CA MET A 75 7.72 7.09 -24.63
C MET A 75 7.56 6.07 -25.76
N LEU A 76 6.36 5.52 -25.94
CA LEU A 76 6.06 4.56 -27.00
C LEU A 76 5.73 5.21 -28.35
N THR A 77 5.44 6.52 -28.36
CA THR A 77 5.03 7.25 -29.56
C THR A 77 5.99 8.43 -29.77
N PRO A 78 7.01 8.29 -30.63
CA PRO A 78 8.01 9.33 -30.87
C PRO A 78 7.41 10.59 -31.53
#